data_AF-A0A0G0MS88-F1
#
_entry.id   AF-A0A0G0MS88-F1
#
_cell.length_a   1.000
_cell.length_b   1.000
_cell.length_c   1.000
_cell.angle_alpha   90.00
_cell.angle_beta   90.00
_cell.angle_gamma   90.00
#
_symmetry.space_group_name_H-M   'P 1'
#
loop_
_entity.id
_entity.type
_entity.pdbx_description
1 polymer ?
#
loop_
_entity_poly.entity_id
_entity_poly.type
_entity_poly.pdbx_seq_one_letter_code
_entity_poly.pdbx_strand_id
1 'polypeptide(L)'
;LKESTLKQDILQKIGAEITRIVEVNTLEGLDVGKIVEEFTTIINFDPNSTKAIEKEVATIPSAEKISEFLSKLAHDLYEEREKNVGVEIARQMEVFVFLNTIDTLWIEHLDTMDDLRAGIGLRGYGQRDPLIEYKKEAFELFSKLVANIDFEIVHRIYKIAVQQGPQVPQPIQVEEKHPEIEVGVEQEAREIGVKIQEKTIPPDFPPGYAGTKVTIERAGQVVAQETYGEKGQLTKSHGKVGRNDPCWCGSGKKYKKCHYPN
;
A
#
# COMPACT_ATOMS: atom_id res chain seq x y z
N LEU A 1 -15.64 -27.58 6.88
CA LEU A 1 -15.25 -26.36 7.62
C LEU A 1 -16.07 -25.25 6.99
N LYS A 2 -17.13 -24.79 7.66
CA LYS A 2 -17.88 -23.62 7.15
C LYS A 2 -16.86 -22.49 7.09
N GLU A 3 -16.63 -21.92 5.92
CA GLU A 3 -15.89 -20.67 5.82
C GLU A 3 -16.67 -19.66 6.66
N SER A 4 -16.18 -19.42 7.88
CA SER A 4 -16.69 -18.34 8.72
C SER A 4 -16.45 -17.07 7.94
N THR A 5 -17.51 -16.29 7.70
CA THR A 5 -17.35 -15.01 7.02
C THR A 5 -16.48 -14.10 7.89
N LEU A 6 -15.66 -13.25 7.27
CA LEU A 6 -14.75 -12.35 8.01
C LEU A 6 -15.49 -11.49 9.05
N LYS A 7 -16.73 -11.10 8.77
CA LYS A 7 -17.64 -10.47 9.74
C LYS A 7 -17.87 -11.31 11.00
N GLN A 8 -18.10 -12.61 10.88
CA GLN A 8 -18.34 -13.46 12.05
C GLN A 8 -17.11 -13.51 12.94
N ASP A 9 -15.92 -13.59 12.36
CA ASP A 9 -14.66 -13.55 13.10
C ASP A 9 -14.46 -12.19 13.79
N ILE A 10 -14.72 -11.08 13.09
CA ILE A 10 -14.69 -9.72 13.69
C ILE A 10 -15.65 -9.61 14.87
N LEU A 11 -16.90 -10.03 14.70
CA LEU A 11 -17.91 -9.93 15.75
C LEU A 11 -17.56 -10.81 16.96
N GLN A 12 -16.97 -11.97 16.72
CA GLN A 12 -16.47 -12.83 17.78
C GLN A 12 -15.32 -12.15 18.54
N LYS A 13 -14.36 -11.53 17.84
CA LYS A 13 -13.25 -10.79 18.46
C LYS A 13 -13.75 -9.60 19.28
N ILE A 14 -14.72 -8.85 18.76
CA ILE A 14 -15.37 -7.75 19.50
C ILE A 14 -16.02 -8.26 20.79
N GLY A 15 -16.80 -9.34 20.71
CA GLY A 15 -17.46 -9.91 21.89
C GLY A 15 -16.45 -10.44 22.93
N ALA A 16 -15.37 -11.07 22.48
CA ALA A 16 -14.30 -11.55 23.37
C ALA A 16 -13.60 -10.38 24.08
N GLU A 17 -13.32 -9.29 23.37
CA GLU A 17 -12.69 -8.12 23.96
C GLU A 17 -13.61 -7.41 24.96
N ILE A 18 -14.91 -7.27 24.63
CA ILE A 18 -15.90 -6.72 25.57
C ILE A 18 -16.00 -7.58 26.83
N THR A 19 -16.01 -8.91 26.68
CA THR A 19 -16.04 -9.83 27.81
C THR A 19 -14.81 -9.64 28.69
N ARG A 20 -13.62 -9.53 28.08
CA ARG A 20 -12.36 -9.28 28.79
C ARG A 20 -12.39 -7.95 29.56
N ILE A 21 -12.87 -6.87 28.96
CA ILE A 21 -13.00 -5.54 29.61
C ILE A 21 -13.86 -5.66 30.86
N VAL A 22 -15.02 -6.32 30.75
CA VAL A 22 -15.96 -6.48 31.85
C VAL A 22 -15.38 -7.39 32.95
N GLU A 23 -14.75 -8.51 32.58
CA GLU A 23 -14.12 -9.42 33.54
C GLU A 23 -13.03 -8.71 34.34
N VAL A 24 -12.10 -8.02 33.68
CA VAL A 24 -10.99 -7.31 34.35
C VAL A 24 -11.51 -6.25 35.32
N ASN A 25 -12.52 -5.48 34.90
CA ASN A 25 -13.11 -4.40 35.70
C ASN A 25 -14.21 -4.87 36.68
N THR A 26 -14.37 -6.18 36.89
CA THR A 26 -15.23 -6.76 37.93
C THR A 26 -14.45 -7.58 38.97
N LEU A 27 -13.15 -7.83 38.77
CA LEU A 27 -12.30 -8.61 39.70
C LEU A 27 -12.16 -7.96 41.08
N GLU A 28 -11.98 -6.65 41.15
CA GLU A 28 -11.74 -5.89 42.40
C GLU A 28 -12.99 -5.16 42.92
N GLY A 29 -14.13 -5.38 42.26
CA GLY A 29 -15.38 -4.62 42.45
C GLY A 29 -15.91 -4.13 41.11
N LEU A 30 -17.23 -3.89 41.04
CA LEU A 30 -17.86 -3.42 39.81
C LEU A 30 -17.53 -1.94 39.56
N ASP A 31 -16.61 -1.67 38.64
CA ASP A 31 -16.25 -0.32 38.21
C ASP A 31 -16.92 0.01 36.87
N VAL A 32 -18.17 0.49 36.94
CA VAL A 32 -18.96 0.84 35.76
C VAL A 32 -18.30 1.96 34.94
N GLY A 33 -17.64 2.91 35.61
CA GLY A 33 -17.00 4.04 34.95
C GLY A 33 -15.87 3.59 34.03
N LYS A 34 -14.98 2.72 34.54
CA LYS A 34 -13.89 2.16 33.72
C LYS A 34 -14.38 1.26 32.60
N ILE A 35 -15.40 0.43 32.85
CA ILE A 35 -15.99 -0.43 31.81
C ILE A 35 -16.47 0.44 30.64
N VAL A 36 -17.18 1.53 30.93
CA VAL A 36 -17.68 2.43 29.88
C VAL A 36 -16.55 3.20 29.21
N GLU A 37 -15.54 3.65 29.97
CA GLU A 37 -14.35 4.31 29.41
C GLU A 37 -13.62 3.40 28.41
N GLU A 38 -13.29 2.16 28.81
CA GLU A 38 -12.66 1.17 27.93
C GLU A 38 -13.59 0.76 26.77
N PHE A 39 -14.89 0.63 27.00
CA PHE A 39 -15.83 0.35 25.90
C PHE A 39 -15.86 1.48 24.86
N THR A 40 -15.71 2.75 25.29
CA THR A 40 -15.64 3.89 24.37
C THR A 40 -14.36 3.94 23.54
N THR A 41 -13.28 3.24 23.94
CA THR A 41 -12.07 3.15 23.09
C THR A 41 -12.31 2.29 21.86
N ILE A 42 -13.21 1.32 21.95
CA ILE A 42 -13.67 0.47 20.84
C ILE A 42 -14.64 1.26 19.95
N ILE A 43 -15.69 1.82 20.55
CA ILE A 43 -16.75 2.55 19.84
C ILE A 43 -16.84 3.99 20.33
N ASN A 44 -16.57 4.94 19.43
CA ASN A 44 -16.65 6.36 19.75
C ASN A 44 -18.11 6.80 19.88
N PHE A 45 -18.59 6.96 21.11
CA PHE A 45 -19.91 7.53 21.41
C PHE A 45 -19.84 9.03 21.69
N ASP A 46 -20.98 9.73 21.48
CA ASP A 46 -21.13 11.09 21.98
C ASP A 46 -21.32 11.10 23.51
N PRO A 47 -20.99 12.21 24.20
CA PRO A 47 -21.04 12.27 25.66
C PRO A 47 -22.41 11.99 26.28
N ASN A 48 -23.51 12.20 25.56
CA ASN A 48 -24.85 11.91 26.09
C ASN A 48 -25.13 10.40 26.03
N SER A 49 -24.78 9.77 24.92
CA SER A 49 -24.87 8.31 24.76
C SER A 49 -24.00 7.57 25.78
N THR A 50 -22.77 8.04 26.03
CA THR A 50 -21.89 7.46 27.06
C THR A 50 -22.55 7.47 28.44
N LYS A 51 -23.15 8.60 28.85
CA LYS A 51 -23.87 8.70 30.14
C LYS A 51 -25.11 7.83 30.20
N ALA A 52 -25.79 7.62 29.07
CA ALA A 52 -26.94 6.73 29.00
C ALA A 52 -26.52 5.27 29.21
N ILE A 53 -25.45 4.84 28.53
CA ILE A 53 -24.87 3.50 28.68
C ILE A 53 -24.40 3.28 30.12
N GLU A 54 -23.72 4.26 30.72
CA GLU A 54 -23.27 4.18 32.11
C GLU A 54 -24.43 3.96 33.10
N LYS A 55 -25.56 4.67 32.91
CA LYS A 55 -26.77 4.47 33.72
C LYS A 55 -27.38 3.09 33.51
N GLU A 56 -27.46 2.61 32.28
CA GLU A 56 -27.99 1.29 31.95
C GLU A 56 -27.12 0.18 32.58
N VAL A 57 -25.80 0.25 32.39
CA VAL A 57 -24.85 -0.73 32.94
C VAL A 57 -24.87 -0.74 34.46
N ALA A 58 -25.02 0.42 35.12
CA ALA A 58 -25.13 0.50 36.58
C ALA A 58 -26.36 -0.22 37.16
N THR A 59 -27.41 -0.44 36.37
CA THR A 59 -28.59 -1.22 36.80
C THR A 59 -28.40 -2.73 36.70
N ILE A 60 -27.35 -3.18 36.00
CA ILE A 60 -27.10 -4.60 35.72
C ILE A 60 -26.08 -5.12 36.76
N PRO A 61 -26.47 -6.04 37.65
CA PRO A 61 -25.60 -6.48 38.75
C PRO A 61 -24.64 -7.62 38.37
N SER A 62 -24.79 -8.25 37.19
CA SER A 62 -24.00 -9.41 36.78
C SER A 62 -23.07 -9.06 35.62
N ALA A 63 -21.78 -9.40 35.78
CA ALA A 63 -20.74 -9.24 34.76
C ALA A 63 -21.14 -9.89 33.43
N GLU A 64 -21.68 -11.11 33.46
CA GLU A 64 -22.13 -11.83 32.26
C GLU A 64 -23.25 -11.07 31.53
N LYS A 65 -24.18 -10.45 32.27
CA LYS A 65 -25.26 -9.68 31.67
C LYS A 65 -24.77 -8.35 31.10
N ILE A 66 -23.76 -7.74 31.73
CA ILE A 66 -23.11 -6.53 31.22
C ILE A 66 -22.40 -6.86 29.90
N SER A 67 -21.63 -7.94 29.85
CA SER A 67 -20.93 -8.34 28.62
C SER A 67 -21.89 -8.72 27.50
N GLU A 68 -22.99 -9.43 27.80
CA GLU A 68 -24.06 -9.72 26.83
C GLU A 68 -24.72 -8.44 26.30
N PHE A 69 -25.05 -7.49 27.18
CA PHE A 69 -25.66 -6.22 26.80
C PHE A 69 -24.75 -5.39 25.89
N LEU A 70 -23.48 -5.20 26.29
CA LEU A 70 -22.51 -4.43 25.52
C LEU A 70 -22.15 -5.13 24.19
N SER A 71 -22.05 -6.45 24.19
CA SER A 71 -21.80 -7.23 22.97
C SER A 71 -22.96 -7.12 21.99
N LYS A 72 -24.20 -7.15 22.48
CA LYS A 72 -25.39 -6.94 21.66
C LYS A 72 -25.44 -5.52 21.10
N LEU A 73 -25.17 -4.52 21.92
CA LEU A 73 -25.09 -3.12 21.48
C LEU A 73 -24.04 -2.94 20.36
N ALA A 74 -22.85 -3.51 20.54
CA ALA A 74 -21.80 -3.48 19.51
C ALA A 74 -22.25 -4.18 18.22
N HIS A 75 -22.93 -5.33 18.34
CA HIS A 75 -23.46 -6.04 17.17
C HIS A 75 -24.51 -5.23 16.41
N ASP A 76 -25.47 -4.64 17.12
CA ASP A 76 -26.54 -3.84 16.54
C ASP A 76 -25.96 -2.61 15.80
N LEU A 77 -24.96 -1.95 16.38
CA LEU A 77 -24.23 -0.84 15.74
C LEU A 77 -23.45 -1.28 14.50
N TYR A 78 -22.87 -2.48 14.52
CA TYR A 78 -22.20 -3.05 13.36
C TYR A 78 -23.18 -3.26 12.19
N GLU A 79 -24.36 -3.82 12.49
CA GLU A 79 -25.40 -4.04 11.48
C GLU A 79 -25.96 -2.74 10.92
N GLU A 80 -26.18 -1.74 11.78
CA GLU A 80 -26.60 -0.40 11.35
C GLU A 80 -25.56 0.21 10.40
N ARG A 81 -24.29 0.12 10.77
CA ARG A 81 -23.19 0.62 9.94
C ARG A 81 -23.10 -0.11 8.61
N GLU A 82 -23.26 -1.42 8.59
CA GLU A 82 -23.30 -2.22 7.35
C GLU A 82 -24.45 -1.78 6.44
N LYS A 83 -25.63 -1.48 7.00
CA LYS A 83 -26.77 -0.94 6.23
C LYS A 83 -26.46 0.44 5.65
N ASN A 84 -25.78 1.30 6.41
CA ASN A 84 -25.47 2.67 6.00
C ASN A 84 -24.40 2.74 4.90
N VAL A 85 -23.37 1.90 4.96
CA VAL A 85 -22.27 1.89 3.98
C VAL A 85 -22.51 0.93 2.81
N GLY A 86 -23.40 -0.05 2.97
CA GLY A 86 -23.64 -1.12 2.02
C GLY A 86 -22.71 -2.33 2.22
N VAL A 87 -23.22 -3.52 1.89
CA VAL A 87 -22.56 -4.81 2.15
C VAL A 87 -21.20 -4.91 1.46
N GLU A 88 -21.10 -4.50 0.20
CA GLU A 88 -19.86 -4.59 -0.59
C GLU A 88 -18.73 -3.77 0.02
N ILE A 89 -19.00 -2.50 0.35
CA ILE A 89 -18.01 -1.62 0.97
C ILE A 89 -17.68 -2.11 2.38
N ALA A 90 -18.66 -2.62 3.14
CA ALA A 90 -18.42 -3.24 4.44
C ALA A 90 -17.43 -4.42 4.34
N ARG A 91 -17.60 -5.33 3.38
CA ARG A 91 -16.64 -6.44 3.17
C ARG A 91 -15.24 -5.92 2.85
N GLN A 92 -15.13 -4.92 1.99
CA GLN A 92 -13.84 -4.33 1.63
C GLN A 92 -13.17 -3.65 2.83
N MET A 93 -13.93 -2.95 3.67
CA MET A 93 -13.43 -2.36 4.91
C MET A 93 -12.93 -3.43 5.90
N GLU A 94 -13.67 -4.53 6.07
CA GLU A 94 -13.25 -5.65 6.92
C GLU A 94 -11.89 -6.23 6.47
N VAL A 95 -11.76 -6.52 5.18
CA VAL A 95 -10.51 -7.05 4.60
C VAL A 95 -9.38 -6.04 4.75
N PHE A 96 -9.63 -4.76 4.47
CA PHE A 96 -8.64 -3.72 4.59
C PHE A 96 -8.10 -3.59 6.02
N VAL A 97 -9.00 -3.57 7.03
CA VAL A 97 -8.61 -3.49 8.44
C VAL A 97 -7.77 -4.69 8.85
N PHE A 98 -8.14 -5.91 8.45
CA PHE A 98 -7.36 -7.11 8.73
C PHE A 98 -5.96 -7.04 8.14
N LEU A 99 -5.88 -6.87 6.82
CA LEU A 99 -4.60 -6.93 6.11
C LEU A 99 -3.67 -5.81 6.58
N ASN A 100 -4.15 -4.58 6.69
CA ASN A 100 -3.33 -3.45 7.12
C ASN A 100 -2.80 -3.66 8.55
N THR A 101 -3.63 -4.20 9.45
CA THR A 101 -3.23 -4.45 10.84
C THR A 101 -2.20 -5.56 10.93
N ILE A 102 -2.44 -6.69 10.25
CA ILE A 102 -1.52 -7.84 10.23
C ILE A 102 -0.18 -7.42 9.62
N ASP A 103 -0.17 -6.76 8.47
CA ASP A 103 1.05 -6.36 7.78
C ASP A 103 1.90 -5.42 8.65
N THR A 104 1.27 -4.44 9.30
CA THR A 104 1.98 -3.47 10.16
C THR A 104 2.62 -4.16 11.37
N LEU A 105 1.84 -4.96 12.10
CA LEU A 105 2.31 -5.61 13.32
C LEU A 105 3.28 -6.77 13.03
N TRP A 106 3.15 -7.44 11.88
CA TRP A 106 4.07 -8.49 11.47
C TRP A 106 5.47 -7.93 11.17
N ILE A 107 5.57 -6.77 10.51
CA ILE A 107 6.86 -6.12 10.26
C ILE A 107 7.55 -5.77 11.58
N GLU A 108 6.82 -5.18 12.53
CA GLU A 108 7.34 -4.87 13.88
C GLU A 108 7.79 -6.15 14.62
N HIS A 109 7.02 -7.23 14.49
CA HIS A 109 7.38 -8.52 15.07
C HIS A 109 8.67 -9.10 14.48
N LEU A 110 8.87 -9.00 13.16
CA LEU A 110 10.09 -9.47 12.51
C LEU A 110 11.33 -8.72 13.01
N ASP A 111 11.24 -7.40 13.18
CA ASP A 111 12.32 -6.58 13.74
C ASP A 111 12.64 -7.02 15.19
N THR A 112 11.60 -7.19 16.01
CA THR A 112 11.73 -7.70 17.39
C THR A 112 12.38 -9.09 17.45
N MET A 113 12.07 -9.96 16.48
CA MET A 113 12.62 -11.31 16.37
C MET A 113 14.09 -11.30 15.96
N ASP A 114 14.50 -10.37 15.09
CA ASP A 114 15.89 -10.17 14.71
C ASP A 114 16.73 -9.69 15.92
N ASP A 115 16.19 -8.78 16.73
CA ASP A 115 16.80 -8.35 18.00
C ASP A 115 16.93 -9.50 19.01
N LEU A 116 15.87 -10.29 19.19
CA LEU A 116 15.90 -11.47 20.06
C LEU A 116 16.99 -12.46 19.61
N ARG A 117 17.11 -12.69 18.30
CA ARG A 117 18.12 -13.58 17.73
C ARG A 117 19.54 -13.06 17.97
N ALA A 118 19.77 -11.76 17.86
CA ALA A 118 21.07 -11.15 18.15
C ALA A 118 21.43 -11.27 19.64
N GLY A 119 20.44 -11.12 20.54
CA GLY A 119 20.63 -11.17 21.99
C GLY A 119 20.78 -12.57 22.60
N ILE A 120 20.28 -13.62 21.93
CA ILE A 120 20.21 -14.97 22.53
C ILE A 120 21.58 -15.58 22.84
N GLY A 121 22.63 -15.17 22.13
CA GLY A 121 24.00 -15.62 22.40
C GLY A 121 24.46 -15.29 23.82
N LEU A 122 23.94 -14.22 24.41
CA LEU A 122 24.26 -13.82 25.78
C LEU A 122 23.64 -14.77 26.84
N ARG A 123 22.54 -15.46 26.52
CA ARG A 123 21.87 -16.42 27.42
C ARG A 123 22.72 -17.67 27.67
N GLY A 124 23.59 -18.03 26.72
CA GLY A 124 24.53 -19.15 26.85
C GLY A 124 25.54 -19.00 27.98
N TYR A 125 25.87 -17.76 28.37
CA TYR A 125 26.74 -17.51 29.54
C TYR A 125 26.08 -17.90 30.87
N GLY A 126 24.75 -17.99 30.92
CA GLY A 126 23.98 -18.41 32.09
C GLY A 126 23.78 -19.92 32.21
N GLN A 127 24.50 -20.75 31.43
CA GLN A 127 24.32 -22.21 31.36
C GLN A 127 22.90 -22.66 30.97
N ARG A 128 22.10 -21.75 30.39
CA ARG A 128 20.82 -22.09 29.77
C ARG A 128 21.04 -22.40 28.29
N ASP A 129 20.26 -23.34 27.76
CA ASP A 129 20.30 -23.67 26.34
C ASP A 129 19.70 -22.51 25.52
N PRO A 130 20.50 -21.80 24.70
CA PRO A 130 20.03 -20.66 23.92
C PRO A 130 18.86 -21.00 22.98
N LEU A 131 18.83 -22.22 22.44
CA LEU A 131 17.77 -22.64 21.53
C LEU A 131 16.43 -22.76 22.25
N ILE A 132 16.44 -23.29 23.47
CA ILE A 132 15.23 -23.46 24.28
C ILE A 132 14.69 -22.09 24.71
N GLU A 133 15.56 -21.20 25.21
CA GLU A 133 15.18 -19.84 25.60
C GLU A 133 14.65 -19.06 24.39
N TYR A 134 15.29 -19.15 23.21
CA TYR A 134 14.80 -18.51 21.99
C TYR A 134 13.39 -18.96 21.63
N LYS A 135 13.13 -20.27 21.62
CA LYS A 135 11.80 -20.80 21.29
C LYS A 135 10.75 -20.33 22.27
N LYS A 136 11.08 -20.28 23.55
CA LYS A 136 10.16 -19.81 24.60
C LYS A 136 9.84 -18.32 24.43
N GLU A 137 10.87 -17.47 24.34
CA GLU A 137 10.70 -16.03 24.18
C GLU A 137 10.00 -15.68 22.85
N ALA A 138 10.38 -16.35 21.76
CA ALA A 138 9.73 -16.19 20.46
C ALA A 138 8.24 -16.55 20.49
N PHE A 139 7.87 -17.62 21.19
CA PHE A 139 6.47 -18.01 21.34
C PHE A 139 5.67 -16.99 22.16
N GLU A 140 6.26 -16.46 23.24
CA GLU A 140 5.65 -15.40 24.04
C GLU A 140 5.44 -14.12 23.20
N LEU A 141 6.44 -13.73 22.39
CA LEU A 141 6.32 -12.60 21.46
C LEU A 141 5.24 -12.83 20.39
N PHE A 142 5.16 -14.03 19.82
CA PHE A 142 4.14 -14.38 18.84
C PHE A 142 2.73 -14.35 19.44
N SER A 143 2.56 -14.86 20.66
CA SER A 143 1.26 -14.84 21.34
C SER A 143 0.82 -13.40 21.65
N LYS A 144 1.76 -12.52 22.02
CA LYS A 144 1.50 -11.07 22.17
C LYS A 144 1.12 -10.42 20.84
N LEU A 145 1.82 -10.77 19.75
CA LEU A 145 1.47 -10.29 18.41
C LEU A 145 0.02 -10.64 18.04
N VAL A 146 -0.39 -11.90 18.21
CA VAL A 146 -1.75 -12.35 17.88
C VAL A 146 -2.78 -11.59 18.72
N ALA A 147 -2.54 -11.42 20.02
CA ALA A 147 -3.42 -10.63 20.89
C ALA A 147 -3.48 -9.14 20.47
N ASN A 148 -2.35 -8.55 20.06
CA ASN A 148 -2.30 -7.18 19.58
C ASN A 148 -3.03 -7.00 18.24
N ILE A 149 -2.93 -7.97 17.33
CA ILE A 149 -3.68 -7.98 16.07
C ILE A 149 -5.18 -7.94 16.37
N ASP A 150 -5.65 -8.82 17.25
CA ASP A 150 -7.07 -8.88 17.61
C ASP A 150 -7.54 -7.57 18.26
N PHE A 151 -6.74 -7.02 19.18
CA PHE A 151 -7.00 -5.73 19.82
C PHE A 151 -7.11 -4.60 18.80
N GLU A 152 -6.14 -4.46 17.90
CA GLU A 152 -6.11 -3.40 16.89
C GLU A 152 -7.28 -3.53 15.90
N ILE A 153 -7.64 -4.74 15.48
CA ILE A 153 -8.80 -4.97 14.59
C ILE A 153 -10.07 -4.44 15.25
N VAL A 154 -10.33 -4.80 16.51
CA VAL A 154 -11.52 -4.38 17.26
C VAL A 154 -11.56 -2.85 17.43
N HIS A 155 -10.41 -2.22 17.67
CA HIS A 155 -10.32 -0.77 17.87
C HIS A 155 -10.33 0.05 16.57
N ARG A 156 -9.95 -0.54 15.44
CA ARG A 156 -9.93 0.13 14.12
C ARG A 156 -11.22 -0.02 13.37
N ILE A 157 -11.92 -1.14 13.52
CA ILE A 157 -13.08 -1.45 12.69
C ILE A 157 -14.15 -0.36 12.77
N TYR A 158 -14.43 0.22 13.95
CA TYR A 158 -15.42 1.30 14.10
C TYR A 158 -14.90 2.71 13.73
N LYS A 159 -13.57 2.90 13.65
CA LYS A 159 -12.95 4.20 13.40
C LYS A 159 -12.73 4.50 11.91
N ILE A 160 -12.76 3.48 11.06
CA ILE A 160 -12.58 3.68 9.62
C ILE A 160 -13.79 4.41 9.02
N ALA A 161 -13.58 5.64 8.55
CA ALA A 161 -14.59 6.40 7.83
C ALA A 161 -14.36 6.22 6.33
N VAL A 162 -15.42 5.85 5.60
CA VAL A 162 -15.38 5.90 4.13
C VAL A 162 -15.45 7.37 3.75
N GLN A 163 -14.31 7.96 3.39
CA GLN A 163 -14.36 9.18 2.60
C GLN A 163 -14.98 8.82 1.26
N GLN A 164 -16.25 9.18 1.08
CA GLN A 164 -16.79 9.31 -0.27
C GLN A 164 -15.97 10.42 -0.92
N GLY A 165 -14.90 10.04 -1.63
CA GLY A 165 -14.17 10.97 -2.47
C GLY A 165 -15.19 11.65 -3.40
N PRO A 166 -15.00 12.94 -3.74
CA PRO A 166 -15.80 13.55 -4.79
C PRO A 166 -15.74 12.60 -5.99
N GLN A 167 -16.91 12.19 -6.50
CA GLN A 167 -16.98 11.37 -7.70
C GLN A 167 -16.07 12.03 -8.72
N VAL A 168 -14.97 11.37 -9.09
CA VAL A 168 -14.13 11.84 -10.19
C VAL A 168 -15.12 12.00 -11.34
N PRO A 169 -15.35 13.23 -11.85
CA PRO A 169 -16.22 13.40 -12.99
C PRO A 169 -15.69 12.42 -14.03
N GLN A 170 -16.54 11.48 -14.47
CA GLN A 170 -16.14 10.62 -15.57
C GLN A 170 -15.57 11.53 -16.65
N PRO A 171 -14.40 11.22 -17.24
CA PRO A 171 -13.81 12.10 -18.22
C PRO A 171 -14.90 12.41 -19.23
N ILE A 172 -15.31 13.68 -19.26
CA ILE A 172 -16.15 14.20 -20.32
C ILE A 172 -15.37 13.79 -21.55
N GLN A 173 -15.95 12.90 -22.37
CA GLN A 173 -15.42 12.66 -23.70
C GLN A 173 -15.60 14.00 -24.39
N VAL A 174 -14.58 14.85 -24.30
CA VAL A 174 -14.47 16.03 -25.13
C VAL A 174 -14.29 15.43 -26.51
N GLU A 175 -15.41 15.25 -27.20
CA GLU A 175 -15.41 15.08 -28.63
C GLU A 175 -14.71 16.33 -29.14
N GLU A 176 -13.41 16.18 -29.46
CA GLU A 176 -12.59 17.24 -30.03
C GLU A 176 -13.24 17.61 -31.36
N LYS A 177 -14.21 18.53 -31.33
CA LYS A 177 -14.58 19.31 -32.49
C LYS A 177 -13.39 20.18 -32.79
N HIS A 178 -12.46 19.64 -33.57
CA HIS A 178 -11.51 20.44 -34.31
C HIS A 178 -12.31 21.55 -34.99
N PRO A 179 -12.03 22.83 -34.68
CA PRO A 179 -12.60 23.90 -35.48
C PRO A 179 -12.07 23.71 -36.90
N GLU A 180 -12.97 23.60 -37.88
CA GLU A 180 -12.62 23.79 -39.28
C GLU A 180 -12.11 25.22 -39.44
N ILE A 181 -10.79 25.37 -39.42
CA ILE A 181 -10.15 26.60 -39.83
C ILE A 181 -10.05 26.52 -41.36
N GLU A 182 -10.97 27.17 -42.07
CA GLU A 182 -10.76 27.53 -43.47
C GLU A 182 -9.59 28.52 -43.54
N VAL A 183 -8.38 27.99 -43.70
CA VAL A 183 -7.25 28.77 -44.18
C VAL A 183 -7.12 28.49 -45.67
N GLY A 184 -7.46 29.50 -46.47
CA GLY A 184 -7.21 29.49 -47.90
C GLY A 184 -5.75 29.14 -48.18
N VAL A 185 -5.54 27.99 -48.81
CA VAL A 185 -4.24 27.57 -49.31
C VAL A 185 -3.97 28.33 -50.61
N GLU A 186 -3.31 29.48 -50.52
CA GLU A 186 -2.40 29.89 -51.58
C GLU A 186 -0.99 29.40 -51.23
N GLN A 187 -0.39 28.75 -52.22
CA GLN A 187 0.79 27.89 -52.12
C GLN A 187 2.05 28.67 -51.75
N GLU A 188 2.71 28.31 -50.65
CA GLU A 188 4.17 28.45 -50.51
C GLU A 188 4.75 27.26 -49.74
N ALA A 189 5.13 26.22 -50.49
CA ALA A 189 6.01 25.17 -50.01
C ALA A 189 7.39 25.77 -49.70
N ARG A 190 7.66 26.10 -48.43
CA ARG A 190 9.01 26.48 -48.01
C ARG A 190 9.90 25.24 -47.94
N GLU A 191 10.78 25.13 -48.93
CA GLU A 191 11.69 24.03 -49.20
C GLU A 191 12.50 23.59 -47.96
N ILE A 192 12.47 22.29 -47.66
CA ILE A 192 13.39 21.65 -46.71
C ILE A 192 14.68 21.34 -47.48
N GLY A 193 15.77 22.02 -47.15
CA GLY A 193 17.09 21.74 -47.71
C GLY A 193 17.81 20.65 -46.93
N VAL A 194 18.14 19.54 -47.57
CA VAL A 194 18.99 18.49 -47.00
C VAL A 194 20.39 18.60 -47.62
N LYS A 195 21.41 18.87 -46.80
CA LYS A 195 22.81 18.87 -47.23
C LYS A 195 23.49 17.60 -46.73
N ILE A 196 23.96 16.78 -47.67
CA ILE A 196 24.75 15.59 -47.39
C ILE A 196 26.20 15.93 -47.77
N GLN A 197 27.12 15.87 -46.80
CA GLN A 197 28.55 15.98 -47.08
C GLN A 197 29.20 14.62 -46.87
N GLU A 198 29.59 13.98 -47.97
CA GLU A 198 30.48 12.82 -47.93
C GLU A 198 31.92 13.31 -47.75
N LYS A 199 32.59 12.78 -46.73
CA LYS A 199 34.01 13.05 -46.50
C LYS A 199 34.80 11.96 -47.24
N THR A 200 35.44 12.31 -48.36
CA THR A 200 36.35 11.40 -49.06
C THR A 200 37.62 11.18 -48.23
N ILE A 201 38.04 9.92 -48.08
CA ILE A 201 39.15 9.47 -47.25
C ILE A 201 40.43 9.39 -48.11
N PRO A 202 41.59 9.90 -47.65
CA PRO A 202 42.88 9.67 -48.33
C PRO A 202 43.26 8.18 -48.36
N PRO A 203 44.02 7.69 -49.37
CA PRO A 203 44.20 6.26 -49.63
C PRO A 203 44.86 5.42 -48.52
N ASP A 204 45.53 6.04 -47.55
CA ASP A 204 46.41 5.35 -46.59
C ASP A 204 45.79 5.12 -45.19
N PHE A 205 44.47 5.29 -45.01
CA PHE A 205 43.81 5.11 -43.70
C PHE A 205 43.11 3.73 -43.57
N PRO A 206 43.22 3.04 -42.41
CA PRO A 206 42.64 1.70 -42.24
C PRO A 206 41.11 1.70 -42.31
N PRO A 207 40.49 0.59 -42.80
CA PRO A 207 39.05 0.52 -43.04
C PRO A 207 38.27 0.58 -41.72
N GLY A 208 37.34 1.55 -41.62
CA GLY A 208 36.46 1.74 -40.45
C GLY A 208 36.16 3.19 -40.05
N TYR A 209 36.73 4.19 -40.74
CA TYR A 209 36.55 5.62 -40.42
C TYR A 209 35.75 6.42 -41.47
N ALA A 210 34.88 5.76 -42.25
CA ALA A 210 33.91 6.44 -43.11
C ALA A 210 32.63 6.74 -42.31
N GLY A 211 32.33 8.01 -42.10
CA GLY A 211 31.08 8.46 -41.49
C GLY A 211 30.38 9.50 -42.34
N THR A 212 29.09 9.30 -42.61
CA THR A 212 28.26 10.26 -43.37
C THR A 212 27.55 11.18 -42.38
N LYS A 213 27.78 12.49 -42.52
CA LYS A 213 27.17 13.50 -41.66
C LYS A 213 25.97 14.12 -42.38
N VAL A 214 24.79 13.97 -41.81
CA VAL A 214 23.55 14.53 -42.35
C VAL A 214 23.12 15.71 -41.49
N THR A 215 22.92 16.86 -42.12
CA THR A 215 22.47 18.09 -41.46
C THR A 215 21.16 18.54 -42.08
N ILE A 216 20.13 18.72 -41.24
CA ILE A 216 18.81 19.18 -41.67
C ILE A 216 18.67 20.63 -41.24
N GLU A 217 18.42 21.52 -42.21
CA GLU A 217 18.25 22.96 -41.99
C GLU A 217 16.82 23.39 -42.35
N ARG A 218 16.22 24.26 -41.54
CA ARG A 218 14.94 24.92 -41.83
C ARG A 218 15.09 26.41 -41.59
N ALA A 219 14.81 27.21 -42.62
CA ALA A 219 14.96 28.67 -42.59
C ALA A 219 16.37 29.15 -42.15
N GLY A 220 17.42 28.45 -42.57
CA GLY A 220 18.81 28.81 -42.26
C GLY A 220 19.32 28.41 -40.87
N GLN A 221 18.49 27.76 -40.04
CA GLN A 221 18.90 27.16 -38.77
C GLN A 221 19.00 25.63 -38.87
N VAL A 222 20.07 25.08 -38.29
CA VAL A 222 20.26 23.62 -38.15
C VAL A 222 19.29 23.10 -37.10
N VAL A 223 18.34 22.27 -37.54
CA VAL A 223 17.30 21.67 -36.69
C VAL A 223 17.72 20.29 -36.18
N ALA A 224 18.56 19.58 -36.92
CA ALA A 224 19.09 18.28 -36.51
C ALA A 224 20.44 17.99 -37.20
N GLN A 225 21.34 17.32 -36.49
CA GLN A 225 22.63 16.88 -37.01
C GLN A 225 22.95 15.49 -36.48
N GLU A 226 23.02 14.51 -37.38
CA GLU A 226 23.29 13.11 -37.01
C GLU A 226 24.44 12.55 -37.87
N THR A 227 25.21 11.64 -37.28
CA THR A 227 26.35 10.98 -37.95
C THR A 227 26.06 9.48 -38.02
N TYR A 228 26.15 8.94 -39.23
CA TYR A 228 25.90 7.54 -39.52
C TYR A 228 27.20 6.84 -39.91
N GLY A 229 27.42 5.63 -39.38
CA GLY A 229 28.54 4.79 -39.80
C GLY A 229 28.30 4.12 -41.16
N GLU A 230 29.31 3.41 -41.65
CA GLU A 230 29.38 2.78 -42.99
C GLU A 230 28.19 1.85 -43.34
N LYS A 231 27.45 1.35 -42.35
CA LYS A 231 26.24 0.52 -42.52
C LYS A 231 24.91 1.22 -42.21
N GLY A 232 24.91 2.56 -42.11
CA GLY A 232 23.71 3.35 -41.84
C GLY A 232 23.20 3.29 -40.39
N GLN A 233 24.05 2.88 -39.44
CA GLN A 233 23.65 2.75 -38.03
C GLN A 233 24.03 4.02 -37.23
N LEU A 234 23.10 4.45 -36.36
CA LEU A 234 23.27 5.60 -35.46
C LEU A 234 24.26 5.27 -34.34
N THR A 235 25.36 6.03 -34.26
CA THR A 235 26.30 5.92 -33.14
C THR A 235 25.91 6.91 -32.04
N LYS A 236 24.94 6.58 -31.18
CA LYS A 236 24.66 7.35 -29.95
C LYS A 236 25.14 6.59 -28.71
N SER A 237 25.97 7.27 -27.91
CA SER A 237 26.31 6.87 -26.54
C SER A 237 25.06 7.03 -25.66
N HIS A 238 24.53 5.93 -25.12
CA HIS A 238 23.38 5.96 -24.21
C HIS A 238 23.87 6.11 -22.76
N GLY A 239 23.32 7.09 -22.03
CA GLY A 239 23.56 7.31 -20.61
C GLY A 239 23.09 6.15 -19.71
N LYS A 240 23.36 6.25 -18.40
CA LYS A 240 23.17 5.19 -17.40
C LYS A 240 21.72 4.65 -17.38
N VAL A 241 21.47 3.53 -18.05
CA VAL A 241 20.21 2.76 -17.97
C VAL A 241 20.18 1.95 -16.67
N GLY A 242 19.08 2.00 -15.93
CA GLY A 242 18.92 1.27 -14.66
C GLY A 242 18.83 -0.24 -14.87
N ARG A 243 19.32 -1.02 -13.89
CA ARG A 243 19.43 -2.50 -13.99
C ARG A 243 18.10 -3.21 -14.33
N ASN A 244 16.96 -2.67 -13.89
CA ASN A 244 15.64 -3.27 -14.12
C ASN A 244 14.84 -2.61 -15.27
N ASP A 245 15.36 -1.57 -15.92
CA ASP A 245 14.66 -0.84 -16.99
C ASP A 245 14.62 -1.64 -18.30
N PRO A 246 13.72 -1.28 -19.24
CA PRO A 246 13.70 -1.87 -20.57
C PRO A 246 15.05 -1.71 -21.28
N CYS A 247 15.55 -2.80 -21.87
CA CYS A 247 16.84 -2.77 -22.55
C CYS A 247 16.77 -1.93 -23.83
N TRP A 248 17.74 -1.03 -24.01
CA TRP A 248 17.82 -0.09 -25.15
C TRP A 248 17.92 -0.76 -26.53
N CYS A 249 18.26 -2.05 -26.58
CA CYS A 249 18.31 -2.82 -27.83
C CYS A 249 16.93 -3.21 -28.40
N GLY A 250 15.82 -2.80 -27.75
CA GLY A 250 14.46 -3.07 -28.24
C GLY A 250 13.99 -4.52 -28.05
N SER A 251 14.70 -5.34 -27.27
CA SER A 251 14.39 -6.77 -27.09
C SER A 251 13.17 -7.06 -26.22
N GLY A 252 12.54 -6.04 -25.61
CA GLY A 252 11.45 -6.19 -24.63
C GLY A 252 11.88 -6.78 -23.28
N LYS A 253 13.16 -7.13 -23.09
CA LYS A 253 13.71 -7.68 -21.84
C LYS A 253 14.27 -6.57 -20.94
N LYS A 254 14.27 -6.80 -19.62
CA LYS A 254 14.96 -5.91 -18.65
C LYS A 254 16.47 -5.89 -18.89
N TYR A 255 17.13 -4.75 -18.68
CA TYR A 255 18.56 -4.55 -18.95
C TYR A 255 19.45 -5.63 -18.31
N LYS A 256 19.19 -6.01 -17.03
CA LYS A 256 19.87 -7.12 -16.33
C LYS A 256 19.80 -8.49 -16.99
N LYS A 257 18.78 -8.74 -17.81
CA LYS A 257 18.58 -10.02 -18.50
C LYS A 257 19.03 -9.96 -19.96
N CYS A 258 19.65 -8.88 -20.39
CA CYS A 258 20.02 -8.66 -21.79
C CYS A 258 21.48 -8.20 -21.96
N HIS A 259 21.84 -7.01 -21.46
CA HIS A 259 23.13 -6.36 -21.73
C HIS A 259 23.79 -5.79 -20.48
N TYR A 260 23.41 -6.27 -19.28
CA TYR A 260 24.08 -5.90 -18.05
C TYR A 260 25.38 -6.71 -17.93
N PRO A 261 26.52 -6.05 -17.69
CA PRO A 261 27.79 -6.76 -17.54
C PRO A 261 27.71 -7.72 -16.33
N ASN A 262 28.17 -8.96 -16.53
CA ASN A 262 28.36 -9.94 -15.45
C ASN A 262 29.54 -9.54 -14.56
#